data_AF-A0A4R4ZEB4-F1
#
_entry.id   AF-A0A4R4ZEB4-F1
#
_cell.length_a   1.000
_cell.length_b   1.000
_cell.length_c   1.000
_cell.angle_alpha   90.00
_cell.angle_beta   90.00
_cell.angle_gamma   90.00
#
_symmetry.space_group_name_H-M   'P 1'
#
loop_
_entity.id
_entity.type
_entity.pdbx_description
1 polymer ?
#
loop_
_entity_poly.entity_id
_entity_poly.type
_entity_poly.pdbx_seq_one_letter_code
_entity_poly.pdbx_strand_id
1 'polypeptide(L)'
;MSKVAWNTKELTVGQLAERSGVAVSALHFYESKGLISSRRTAGNQRRYSRDSLRRVAFIRLAQRIGIPLKVIKDALAELPDGRTPTRADWARLSAAWRGELDDRIEQLQRLRDDLTDCIGCGCLSLDLCPVANPHDRLGEEGPGARRIDTRLCPPQDCRVTPSPAAR
;
A
#
# COMPACT_ATOMS: atom_id res chain seq x y z
N MET A 1 -27.72 -6.98 12.40
CA MET A 1 -27.27 -6.53 11.08
C MET A 1 -28.34 -5.62 10.49
N SER A 2 -28.02 -4.37 10.14
CA SER A 2 -29.03 -3.45 9.59
C SER A 2 -29.40 -3.90 8.18
N LYS A 3 -30.66 -4.33 7.96
CA LYS A 3 -31.15 -4.80 6.67
C LYS A 3 -31.39 -3.60 5.74
N VAL A 4 -30.32 -3.08 5.13
CA VAL A 4 -30.39 -1.95 4.19
C VAL A 4 -30.83 -2.44 2.82
N ALA A 5 -31.86 -1.82 2.24
CA ALA A 5 -32.33 -2.17 0.91
C ALA A 5 -31.26 -1.91 -0.17
N TRP A 6 -31.31 -2.69 -1.25
CA TRP A 6 -30.32 -2.60 -2.34
C TRP A 6 -30.42 -1.28 -3.12
N ASN A 7 -31.56 -0.60 -3.07
CA ASN A 7 -31.83 0.68 -3.75
C ASN A 7 -31.75 1.91 -2.83
N THR A 8 -31.40 1.73 -1.55
CA THR A 8 -31.25 2.86 -0.61
C THR A 8 -30.19 3.83 -1.12
N LYS A 9 -30.59 5.09 -1.36
CA LYS A 9 -29.76 6.15 -1.95
C LYS A 9 -28.70 6.69 -1.00
N GLU A 10 -29.01 6.76 0.29
CA GLU A 10 -28.12 7.30 1.32
C GLU A 10 -27.96 6.35 2.50
N LEU A 11 -26.76 6.31 3.08
CA LEU A 11 -26.40 5.46 4.21
C LEU A 11 -26.05 6.31 5.42
N THR A 12 -26.41 5.82 6.61
CA THR A 12 -25.83 6.32 7.86
C THR A 12 -24.35 5.94 7.92
N VAL A 13 -23.58 6.62 8.78
CA VAL A 13 -22.17 6.23 9.00
C VAL A 13 -22.03 4.79 9.50
N GLY A 14 -22.94 4.33 10.36
CA GLY A 14 -22.94 2.95 10.87
C GLY A 14 -23.25 1.93 9.77
N GLN A 15 -24.21 2.23 8.89
CA GLN A 15 -24.53 1.36 7.75
C GLN A 15 -23.38 1.30 6.74
N LEU A 16 -22.72 2.44 6.47
CA LEU A 16 -21.55 2.48 5.61
C LEU A 16 -20.40 1.69 6.24
N ALA A 17 -20.15 1.85 7.54
CA ALA A 17 -19.12 1.13 8.28
C ALA A 17 -19.34 -0.40 8.24
N GLU A 18 -20.54 -0.85 8.60
CA GLU A 18 -20.93 -2.27 8.59
C GLU A 18 -20.75 -2.88 7.20
N ARG A 19 -21.26 -2.22 6.15
CA ARG A 19 -21.22 -2.76 4.78
C ARG A 19 -19.85 -2.67 4.12
N SER A 20 -19.05 -1.67 4.45
CA SER A 20 -17.69 -1.53 3.92
C SER A 20 -16.66 -2.33 4.70
N GLY A 21 -17.00 -2.82 5.90
CA GLY A 21 -16.08 -3.48 6.82
C GLY A 21 -14.98 -2.55 7.33
N VAL A 22 -15.29 -1.27 7.50
CA VAL A 22 -14.37 -0.21 7.95
C VAL A 22 -14.93 0.42 9.21
N ALA A 23 -14.06 0.72 10.18
CA ALA A 23 -14.48 1.42 11.38
C ALA A 23 -15.02 2.82 11.06
N VAL A 24 -15.98 3.30 11.85
CA VAL A 24 -16.53 4.67 11.73
C VAL A 24 -15.43 5.73 11.80
N SER A 25 -14.42 5.55 12.66
CA SER A 25 -13.27 6.43 12.77
C SER A 25 -12.49 6.54 11.46
N ALA A 26 -12.30 5.43 10.74
CA ALA A 26 -11.64 5.42 9.45
C ALA A 26 -12.49 6.10 8.36
N LEU A 27 -13.82 5.99 8.40
CA LEU A 27 -14.70 6.77 7.52
C LEU A 27 -14.57 8.28 7.77
N HIS A 28 -14.58 8.71 9.03
CA HIS A 28 -14.34 10.11 9.38
C HIS A 28 -12.95 10.58 8.96
N PHE A 29 -11.94 9.72 9.06
CA PHE A 29 -10.60 10.00 8.59
C PHE A 29 -10.54 10.15 7.06
N TYR A 30 -11.19 9.27 6.29
CA TYR A 30 -11.30 9.43 4.85
C TYR A 30 -12.03 10.72 4.48
N GLU A 31 -13.10 11.06 5.19
CA GLU A 31 -13.83 12.31 4.99
C GLU A 31 -12.93 13.54 5.27
N SER A 32 -12.20 13.55 6.38
CA SER A 32 -11.31 14.67 6.73
C SER A 32 -10.14 14.83 5.76
N LYS A 33 -9.72 13.75 5.08
CA LYS A 33 -8.73 13.79 4.01
C LYS A 33 -9.31 14.17 2.64
N GLY A 34 -10.63 14.33 2.53
CA GLY A 34 -11.33 14.67 1.28
C GLY A 34 -11.49 13.48 0.33
N LEU A 35 -11.36 12.25 0.83
CA LEU A 35 -11.48 11.03 0.04
C LEU A 35 -12.92 10.58 -0.13
N ILE A 36 -13.79 10.93 0.80
CA ILE A 36 -15.24 10.72 0.71
C ILE A 36 -15.94 11.97 1.22
N SER A 37 -17.21 12.13 0.89
CA SER A 37 -18.02 13.27 1.31
C SER A 37 -19.33 12.79 1.90
N SER A 38 -19.80 13.46 2.96
CA SER A 38 -21.16 13.32 3.45
C SER A 38 -21.93 14.63 3.33
N ARG A 39 -23.26 14.55 3.24
CA ARG A 39 -24.13 15.68 3.57
C ARG A 39 -24.61 15.54 5.01
N ARG A 40 -25.06 16.64 5.60
CA ARG A 40 -25.72 16.62 6.91
C ARG A 40 -27.23 16.71 6.78
N THR A 41 -27.94 16.05 7.69
CA THR A 41 -29.39 16.22 7.87
C THR A 41 -29.67 17.44 8.75
N ALA A 42 -30.95 17.85 8.85
CA ALA A 42 -31.38 18.88 9.79
C ALA A 42 -31.01 18.56 11.25
N GLY A 43 -31.03 17.27 11.62
CA GLY A 43 -30.55 16.78 12.93
C GLY A 43 -29.02 16.62 13.02
N ASN A 44 -28.26 17.26 12.15
CA ASN A 44 -26.79 17.24 12.10
C ASN A 44 -26.16 15.84 11.92
N GLN A 45 -26.90 14.86 11.41
CA GLN A 45 -26.39 13.50 11.15
C GLN A 45 -25.75 13.42 9.76
N ARG A 46 -24.61 12.72 9.66
CA ARG A 46 -23.95 12.45 8.36
C ARG A 46 -24.73 11.42 7.54
N ARG A 47 -24.91 11.72 6.25
CA ARG A 47 -25.47 10.83 5.23
C ARG A 47 -24.49 10.72 4.08
N TYR A 48 -24.15 9.49 3.73
CA TYR A 48 -23.26 9.17 2.62
C TYR A 48 -24.07 8.65 1.45
N SER A 49 -23.75 9.10 0.25
CA SER A 49 -24.33 8.53 -0.96
C SER A 49 -23.97 7.04 -1.09
N ARG A 50 -24.83 6.26 -1.75
CA ARG A 50 -24.60 4.82 -1.91
C ARG A 50 -23.28 4.49 -2.63
N ASP A 51 -22.85 5.32 -3.58
CA ASP A 51 -21.59 5.13 -4.32
C ASP A 51 -20.35 5.27 -3.43
N SER A 52 -20.46 5.90 -2.26
CA SER A 52 -19.41 5.93 -1.24
C SER A 52 -18.95 4.52 -0.85
N LEU A 53 -19.79 3.48 -0.94
CA LEU A 53 -19.38 2.09 -0.74
C LEU A 53 -18.31 1.64 -1.74
N ARG A 54 -18.53 1.95 -3.02
CA ARG A 54 -17.58 1.61 -4.09
C ARG A 54 -16.29 2.40 -3.94
N ARG A 55 -16.39 3.68 -3.55
CA ARG A 55 -15.22 4.53 -3.28
C ARG A 55 -14.41 4.03 -2.08
N VAL A 56 -15.05 3.66 -0.98
CA VAL A 56 -14.37 3.05 0.17
C VAL A 56 -13.73 1.72 -0.21
N ALA A 57 -14.43 0.86 -0.97
CA ALA A 57 -13.86 -0.40 -1.44
C ALA A 57 -12.59 -0.19 -2.30
N PHE A 58 -12.60 0.81 -3.18
CA PHE A 58 -11.43 1.24 -3.96
C PHE A 58 -10.26 1.63 -3.05
N ILE A 59 -10.50 2.55 -2.11
CA ILE A 59 -9.47 3.05 -1.19
C ILE A 59 -8.86 1.90 -0.40
N ARG A 60 -9.69 0.99 0.14
CA ARG A 60 -9.20 -0.18 0.88
C ARG A 60 -8.35 -1.11 0.03
N LEU A 61 -8.76 -1.36 -1.21
CA LEU A 61 -8.03 -2.25 -2.11
C LEU A 61 -6.67 -1.65 -2.44
N ALA A 62 -6.61 -0.36 -2.78
CA ALA A 62 -5.35 0.34 -3.04
C ALA A 62 -4.43 0.37 -1.79
N GLN A 63 -4.98 0.62 -0.60
CA GLN A 63 -4.20 0.56 0.64
C GLN A 63 -3.65 -0.84 0.92
N ARG A 64 -4.41 -1.91 0.63
CA ARG A 64 -3.92 -3.30 0.79
C ARG A 64 -2.78 -3.64 -0.15
N ILE A 65 -2.74 -3.01 -1.33
CA ILE A 65 -1.63 -3.14 -2.29
C ILE A 65 -0.39 -2.37 -1.80
N GLY A 66 -0.53 -1.53 -0.78
CA GLY A 66 0.56 -0.74 -0.20
C GLY A 66 0.67 0.67 -0.77
N ILE A 67 -0.33 1.12 -1.53
CA ILE A 67 -0.35 2.46 -2.13
C ILE A 67 -0.61 3.52 -1.05
N PRO A 68 0.23 4.56 -0.93
CA PRO A 68 0.03 5.62 0.05
C PRO A 68 -1.28 6.36 -0.16
N LEU A 69 -1.92 6.74 0.95
CA LEU A 69 -3.22 7.42 0.90
C LEU A 69 -3.19 8.75 0.12
N LYS A 70 -2.05 9.43 0.12
CA LYS A 70 -1.83 10.64 -0.70
C LYS A 70 -1.92 10.31 -2.19
N VAL A 71 -1.25 9.27 -2.66
CA VAL A 71 -1.29 8.82 -4.06
C VAL A 71 -2.72 8.42 -4.45
N ILE A 72 -3.43 7.72 -3.56
CA ILE A 72 -4.85 7.39 -3.76
C ILE A 72 -5.69 8.66 -3.90
N LYS A 73 -5.46 9.66 -3.05
CA LYS A 73 -6.18 10.94 -3.10
C LYS A 73 -5.93 11.68 -4.42
N ASP A 74 -4.67 11.78 -4.83
CA ASP A 74 -4.25 12.48 -6.03
C ASP A 74 -4.88 11.81 -7.27
N ALA A 75 -4.82 10.47 -7.35
CA ALA A 75 -5.47 9.67 -8.39
C ALA A 75 -7.01 9.83 -8.44
N LEU A 76 -7.66 9.96 -7.28
CA LEU A 76 -9.11 10.18 -7.21
C LEU A 76 -9.51 11.62 -7.57
N ALA A 77 -8.60 12.58 -7.45
CA ALA A 77 -8.84 13.98 -7.81
C ALA A 77 -8.80 14.20 -9.33
N GLU A 78 -8.11 13.34 -10.08
CA GLU A 78 -8.09 13.36 -11.56
C GLU A 78 -9.41 12.91 -12.20
N LEU A 79 -10.33 12.35 -11.40
CA LEU A 79 -11.61 11.86 -11.91
C LEU A 79 -12.59 13.02 -12.14
N PRO A 80 -13.27 13.05 -13.30
CA PRO A 80 -14.28 14.07 -13.59
C PRO A 80 -15.32 14.17 -12.48
N ASP A 81 -15.64 15.39 -12.06
CA ASP A 81 -16.63 15.72 -11.03
C ASP A 81 -16.39 15.04 -9.67
N GLY A 82 -15.16 14.58 -9.41
CA GLY A 82 -14.83 13.84 -8.19
C GLY A 82 -15.60 12.52 -8.06
N ARG A 83 -16.13 11.99 -9.17
CA ARG A 83 -16.97 10.79 -9.17
C ARG A 83 -16.24 9.55 -8.66
N THR A 84 -17.00 8.51 -8.32
CA THR A 84 -16.43 7.21 -7.99
C THR A 84 -15.78 6.55 -9.24
N PRO A 85 -14.60 5.90 -9.11
CA PRO A 85 -13.93 5.20 -10.20
C PRO A 85 -14.81 4.17 -10.94
N THR A 86 -14.73 4.18 -12.26
CA THR A 86 -15.28 3.12 -13.13
C THR A 86 -14.26 2.00 -13.31
N ARG A 87 -14.64 0.93 -14.03
CA ARG A 87 -13.71 -0.14 -14.41
C ARG A 87 -12.55 0.39 -15.26
N ALA A 88 -12.82 1.32 -16.17
CA ALA A 88 -11.78 1.90 -17.03
C ALA A 88 -10.79 2.76 -16.22
N ASP A 89 -11.30 3.54 -15.26
CA ASP A 89 -10.42 4.30 -14.36
C ASP A 89 -9.58 3.36 -13.49
N TRP A 90 -10.17 2.28 -12.97
CA TRP A 90 -9.42 1.27 -12.22
C TRP A 90 -8.27 0.71 -13.05
N ALA A 91 -8.53 0.30 -14.30
CA ALA A 91 -7.50 -0.24 -15.17
C ALA A 91 -6.35 0.77 -15.37
N ARG A 92 -6.68 2.04 -15.67
CA ARG A 92 -5.67 3.12 -15.84
C ARG A 92 -4.86 3.36 -14.58
N LEU A 93 -5.52 3.54 -13.44
CA LEU A 93 -4.86 3.82 -12.16
C LEU A 93 -4.00 2.64 -11.69
N SER A 94 -4.52 1.41 -11.83
CA SER A 94 -3.79 0.20 -11.45
C SER A 94 -2.57 -0.05 -12.33
N ALA A 95 -2.62 0.31 -13.62
CA ALA A 95 -1.46 0.22 -14.50
C ALA A 95 -0.31 1.14 -14.04
N ALA A 96 -0.63 2.35 -13.58
CA ALA A 96 0.37 3.28 -13.05
C ALA A 96 1.04 2.74 -11.77
N TRP A 97 0.31 2.00 -10.95
CA TRP A 97 0.81 1.43 -9.70
C TRP A 97 1.50 0.08 -9.86
N ARG A 98 1.36 -0.55 -11.03
CA ARG A 98 1.86 -1.91 -11.28
C ARG A 98 3.38 -1.98 -11.15
N GLY A 99 4.10 -1.00 -11.69
CA GLY A 99 5.56 -0.96 -11.60
C GLY A 99 6.05 -0.92 -10.14
N GLU A 100 5.49 -0.01 -9.32
CA GLU A 100 5.85 0.07 -7.90
C GLU A 100 5.51 -1.21 -7.13
N LEU A 101 4.41 -1.89 -7.49
CA LEU A 101 4.04 -3.18 -6.90
C LEU A 101 5.03 -4.28 -7.31
N ASP A 102 5.40 -4.35 -8.59
CA ASP A 102 6.34 -5.35 -9.10
C ASP A 102 7.72 -5.17 -8.47
N ASP A 103 8.22 -3.94 -8.33
CA ASP A 103 9.47 -3.62 -7.62
C ASP A 103 9.43 -4.12 -6.18
N ARG A 104 8.30 -3.88 -5.49
CA ARG A 104 8.14 -4.27 -4.08
C ARG A 104 8.02 -5.79 -3.92
N ILE A 105 7.40 -6.48 -4.87
CA ILE A 105 7.37 -7.95 -4.92
C ILE A 105 8.79 -8.49 -5.08
N GLU A 106 9.59 -7.92 -5.99
CA GLU A 106 10.97 -8.35 -6.20
C GLU A 106 11.80 -8.17 -4.92
N GLN A 107 11.67 -7.02 -4.24
CA GLN A 107 12.36 -6.77 -2.97
C GLN A 107 11.98 -7.78 -1.89
N LEU A 108 10.68 -8.09 -1.76
CA LEU A 108 10.20 -9.06 -0.78
C LEU A 108 10.64 -10.49 -1.12
N GLN A 109 10.75 -10.84 -2.39
CA GLN A 109 11.29 -12.12 -2.84
C GLN A 109 12.78 -12.25 -2.51
N ARG A 110 13.58 -11.23 -2.84
CA ARG A 110 15.01 -11.18 -2.47
C ARG A 110 15.18 -11.32 -0.96
N LEU A 111 14.45 -10.52 -0.18
CA LEU A 111 14.52 -10.58 1.28
C LEU A 111 14.12 -11.97 1.82
N ARG A 112 13.07 -12.60 1.29
CA ARG A 112 12.67 -13.96 1.68
C ARG A 112 13.79 -14.97 1.41
N ASP A 113 14.40 -14.90 0.23
CA ASP A 113 15.43 -15.83 -0.20
C ASP A 113 16.71 -15.63 0.62
N ASP A 114 17.15 -14.39 0.81
CA ASP A 114 18.32 -14.04 1.62
C ASP A 114 18.13 -14.35 3.12
N LEU A 115 16.92 -14.18 3.67
CA LEU A 115 16.60 -14.58 5.04
C LEU A 115 16.69 -16.09 5.22
N THR A 116 16.31 -16.86 4.20
CA THR A 116 16.40 -18.32 4.22
C THR A 116 17.87 -18.75 4.26
N ASP A 117 18.74 -18.08 3.52
CA ASP A 117 20.17 -18.37 3.51
C ASP A 117 20.85 -18.04 4.85
N CYS A 118 20.42 -16.97 5.53
CA CYS A 118 20.92 -16.61 6.86
C CYS A 118 20.46 -17.57 7.98
N ILE A 119 19.24 -18.11 7.88
CA ILE A 119 18.66 -19.01 8.89
C ILE A 119 19.09 -20.47 8.63
N GLY A 120 19.20 -20.89 7.36
CA GLY A 120 19.54 -22.26 6.96
C GLY A 120 20.99 -22.66 7.28
N CYS A 121 21.92 -21.70 7.33
CA CYS A 121 23.31 -21.96 7.74
C CYS A 121 23.46 -22.26 9.25
N GLY A 122 22.54 -21.77 10.10
CA GLY A 122 22.66 -21.87 11.56
C GLY A 122 23.85 -21.11 12.17
N CYS A 123 24.64 -20.41 11.35
CA CYS A 123 25.90 -19.79 11.75
C CYS A 123 25.75 -18.38 12.33
N LEU A 124 24.62 -17.69 12.13
CA LEU A 124 24.31 -16.34 12.65
C LEU A 124 25.44 -15.30 12.49
N SER A 125 26.33 -15.51 11.52
CA SER A 125 27.47 -14.64 11.30
C SER A 125 27.07 -13.45 10.44
N LEU A 126 27.21 -12.25 10.99
CA LEU A 126 27.02 -10.98 10.25
C LEU A 126 28.01 -10.84 9.10
N ASP A 127 29.15 -11.52 9.14
CA ASP A 127 30.18 -11.46 8.11
C ASP A 127 29.78 -12.21 6.82
N LEU A 128 28.89 -13.20 6.95
CA LEU A 128 28.38 -14.01 5.84
C LEU A 128 26.97 -13.61 5.40
N CYS A 129 26.33 -12.70 6.13
CA CYS A 129 24.97 -12.26 5.86
C CYS A 129 24.94 -11.44 4.55
N PRO A 130 24.29 -11.92 3.47
CA PRO A 130 24.20 -11.20 2.19
C PRO A 130 23.56 -9.83 2.35
N VAL A 131 22.68 -9.68 3.35
CA VAL A 131 21.93 -8.47 3.65
C VAL A 131 22.71 -7.44 4.48
N ALA A 132 23.79 -7.86 5.17
CA ALA A 132 24.54 -6.98 6.07
C ALA A 132 25.41 -5.98 5.29
N ASN A 133 25.46 -4.72 5.70
CA ASN A 133 26.41 -3.72 5.20
C ASN A 133 27.49 -3.45 6.26
N PRO A 134 28.47 -4.35 6.43
CA PRO A 134 29.48 -4.22 7.48
C PRO A 134 30.29 -2.94 7.27
N HIS A 135 30.47 -2.18 8.36
CA HIS A 135 31.17 -0.89 8.37
C HIS A 135 30.57 0.18 7.43
N ASP A 136 29.28 0.06 7.09
CA ASP A 136 28.58 1.03 6.23
C ASP A 136 29.26 1.30 4.87
N ARG A 137 29.94 0.30 4.29
CA ARG A 137 30.72 0.48 3.05
C ARG A 137 29.92 1.06 1.89
N LEU A 138 28.64 0.69 1.79
CA LEU A 138 27.76 1.21 0.73
C LEU A 138 27.24 2.64 0.99
N GLY A 139 27.55 3.24 2.16
CA GLY A 139 27.15 4.60 2.49
C GLY A 139 27.77 5.65 1.55
N GLU A 140 28.96 5.38 1.01
CA GLU A 140 29.63 6.23 0.01
C GLU A 140 28.88 6.29 -1.33
N GLU A 141 28.09 5.26 -1.64
CA GLU A 141 27.25 5.20 -2.84
C GLU A 141 25.92 5.95 -2.64
N GLY A 142 25.60 6.34 -1.40
CA GLY A 142 24.48 7.20 -0.99
C GLY A 142 23.53 6.56 0.04
N PRO A 143 22.36 7.15 0.30
CA PRO A 143 21.49 6.74 1.39
C PRO A 143 20.73 5.43 1.11
N GLY A 144 20.31 4.73 2.17
CA GLY A 144 19.32 3.64 2.13
C GLY A 144 19.87 2.22 2.28
N ALA A 145 18.96 1.25 2.35
CA ALA A 145 19.29 -0.17 2.48
C ALA A 145 19.69 -0.78 1.12
N ARG A 146 20.86 -0.38 0.62
CA ARG A 146 21.33 -0.66 -0.76
C ARG A 146 21.40 -2.12 -1.16
N ARG A 147 21.57 -3.05 -0.19
CA ARG A 147 21.57 -4.50 -0.47
C ARG A 147 20.18 -5.11 -0.66
N ILE A 148 19.13 -4.43 -0.20
CA ILE A 148 17.75 -4.93 -0.23
C ILE A 148 16.91 -4.17 -1.26
N ASP A 149 17.08 -2.84 -1.33
CA ASP A 149 16.28 -2.00 -2.22
C ASP A 149 16.73 -2.20 -3.68
N THR A 150 15.90 -2.90 -4.45
CA THR A 150 16.10 -3.18 -5.89
C THR A 150 16.28 -1.91 -6.74
N ARG A 151 15.79 -0.76 -6.27
CA ARG A 151 15.93 0.52 -6.96
C ARG A 151 17.29 1.16 -6.73
N LEU A 152 18.00 0.75 -5.68
CA LEU A 152 19.33 1.25 -5.33
C LEU A 152 20.45 0.35 -5.87
N CYS A 153 20.16 -0.94 -6.13
CA CYS A 153 21.15 -1.89 -6.63
C CYS A 153 20.52 -2.98 -7.54
N PRO A 154 20.87 -3.02 -8.85
CA PRO A 154 20.40 -4.02 -9.81
C PRO A 154 20.96 -5.43 -9.49
N PRO A 155 20.25 -6.52 -9.87
CA PRO A 155 20.53 -7.88 -9.38
C PRO A 155 21.92 -8.44 -9.74
N GLN A 156 22.64 -7.83 -10.69
CA GLN A 156 23.93 -8.31 -11.18
C GLN A 156 25.11 -7.78 -10.35
N ASP A 157 24.92 -6.66 -9.64
CA ASP A 157 26.03 -5.90 -9.03
C ASP A 157 26.09 -6.03 -7.49
N CYS A 158 25.03 -6.53 -6.84
CA CYS A 158 24.92 -6.52 -5.36
C CYS A 158 25.41 -7.80 -4.67
N ARG A 159 25.74 -8.86 -5.42
CA ARG A 159 26.20 -10.12 -4.80
C ARG A 159 27.66 -9.97 -4.40
N VAL A 160 27.88 -9.76 -3.10
CA VAL A 160 29.21 -9.96 -2.52
C VAL A 160 29.58 -11.42 -2.76
N THR A 161 30.61 -11.64 -3.57
CA THR A 161 31.29 -12.94 -3.63
C THR A 161 31.81 -13.21 -2.22
N PRO A 162 31.52 -14.36 -1.60
CA PRO A 162 32.03 -14.65 -0.26
C PRO A 162 33.54 -14.50 -0.27
N SER A 163 34.07 -13.71 0.66
CA SER A 163 35.52 -13.53 0.81
C SER A 163 36.15 -14.90 1.04
N PRO A 164 37.25 -15.27 0.35
CA PRO A 164 37.92 -16.56 0.52
C PRO A 164 38.64 -16.71 1.89
N ALA A 165 38.45 -15.76 2.81
CA ALA A 165 39.20 -15.65 4.07
C ALA A 165 38.53 -16.32 5.28
N ALA A 166 37.68 -17.32 5.09
CA ALA A 166 37.27 -18.24 6.15
C ALA A 166 37.99 -19.58 5.99
N ARG A 167 39.26 -19.64 6.42
CA ARG A 167 39.98 -20.87 6.78
C ARG A 167 40.55 -20.71 8.18
#